data_AF-A0A948BFP1-F1
#
_entry.id   AF-A0A948BFP1-F1
#
_cell.length_a   1.000
_cell.length_b   1.000
_cell.length_c   1.000
_cell.angle_alpha   90.00
_cell.angle_beta   90.00
_cell.angle_gamma   90.00
#
_symmetry.space_group_name_H-M   'P 1'
#
loop_
_entity.id
_entity.type
_entity.pdbx_description
1 polymer ?
#
loop_
_entity_poly.entity_id
_entity_poly.type
_entity_poly.pdbx_seq_one_letter_code
_entity_poly.pdbx_strand_id
1 'polypeptide(L)'
;MKKPFLIAETPRAGNRGHRFIVPTGLEISSSDLELFFQKATRQNRGRNFLSVNRQVKQLLTSGSVRTGTETLMLAGIETAALNPQEIDNLDKTLQKRLIDLEQLVTTEINWEKDGQNTMVIRKELTDWSRENGMDKLSAFIPISWVKSNKYFVRGSMLGILTGAIILYLYLIL
;
A
#
# COMPACT_ATOMS: atom_id res chain seq x y z
N MET A 1 -10.43 -7.04 1.35
CA MET A 1 -11.50 -6.09 0.96
C MET A 1 -11.71 -6.11 -0.55
N LYS A 2 -12.97 -6.01 -1.04
CA LYS A 2 -13.31 -5.90 -2.49
C LYS A 2 -13.77 -4.49 -2.88
N LYS A 3 -13.38 -3.47 -2.11
CA LYS A 3 -13.81 -2.08 -2.29
C LYS A 3 -12.62 -1.22 -2.66
N PRO A 4 -12.82 -0.10 -3.38
CA PRO A 4 -11.82 0.92 -3.52
C PRO A 4 -11.34 1.44 -2.17
N PHE A 5 -10.09 1.92 -2.11
CA PHE A 5 -9.49 2.44 -0.88
C PHE A 5 -8.37 3.43 -1.19
N LEU A 6 -8.11 4.31 -0.22
CA LEU A 6 -7.02 5.26 -0.27
C LEU A 6 -5.73 4.65 0.29
N ILE A 7 -4.61 4.93 -0.35
CA ILE A 7 -3.24 4.67 0.11
C ILE A 7 -2.38 5.88 -0.18
N ALA A 8 -1.35 6.12 0.63
CA ALA A 8 -0.40 7.19 0.39
C ALA A 8 1.05 6.72 0.53
N GLU A 9 1.96 7.40 -0.16
CA GLU A 9 3.40 7.29 0.05
C GLU A 9 3.93 8.68 0.40
N THR A 10 4.73 8.77 1.46
CA THR A 10 5.35 10.04 1.87
C THR A 10 6.83 9.87 2.17
N PRO A 11 7.69 10.81 1.74
CA PRO A 11 9.09 10.88 2.17
C PRO A 11 9.26 11.56 3.53
N ARG A 12 8.19 12.09 4.15
CA ARG A 12 8.26 12.92 5.36
C ARG A 12 8.49 12.14 6.67
N ALA A 13 8.84 10.85 6.61
CA ALA A 13 9.16 10.05 7.79
C ALA A 13 10.59 10.28 8.35
N GLY A 14 11.17 11.45 8.10
CA GLY A 14 12.52 11.80 8.55
C GLY A 14 13.58 10.82 8.04
N ASN A 15 14.47 10.34 8.92
CA ASN A 15 15.54 9.40 8.54
C ASN A 15 15.05 8.05 8.02
N ARG A 16 13.78 7.73 8.22
CA ARG A 16 13.19 6.46 7.81
C ARG A 16 12.95 6.41 6.30
N GLY A 17 12.97 7.56 5.63
CA GLY A 17 12.76 7.66 4.19
C GLY A 17 11.29 7.54 3.82
N HIS A 18 11.03 6.87 2.70
CA HIS A 18 9.67 6.69 2.20
C HIS A 18 8.89 5.69 3.05
N ARG A 19 7.65 6.04 3.37
CA ARG A 19 6.71 5.17 4.09
C ARG A 19 5.37 5.15 3.41
N PHE A 20 4.77 3.97 3.38
CA PHE A 20 3.39 3.78 2.93
C PHE A 20 2.44 3.99 4.09
N ILE A 21 1.38 4.74 3.84
CA ILE A 21 0.27 4.92 4.79
C ILE A 21 -0.90 4.17 4.20
N VAL A 22 -1.44 3.24 4.98
CA VAL A 22 -2.45 2.28 4.53
C VAL A 22 -3.69 2.34 5.42
N PRO A 23 -4.89 2.08 4.88
CA PRO A 23 -6.11 2.07 5.66
C PRO A 23 -6.18 0.84 6.55
N THR A 24 -6.99 0.93 7.61
CA THR A 24 -7.22 -0.19 8.53
C THR A 24 -7.85 -1.39 7.81
N GLY A 25 -7.33 -2.59 8.08
CA GLY A 25 -7.86 -3.85 7.53
C GLY A 25 -7.45 -4.15 6.09
N LEU A 26 -6.52 -3.37 5.51
CA LEU A 26 -5.96 -3.68 4.20
C LEU A 26 -4.96 -4.83 4.29
N GLU A 27 -5.28 -5.93 3.60
CA GLU A 27 -4.40 -7.08 3.44
C GLU A 27 -3.64 -6.95 2.11
N ILE A 28 -2.49 -6.28 2.14
CA ILE A 28 -1.60 -6.14 0.99
C ILE A 28 -0.14 -6.23 1.45
N SER A 29 0.73 -6.78 0.61
CA SER A 29 2.17 -6.78 0.89
C SER A 29 2.79 -5.42 0.55
N SER A 30 3.91 -5.07 1.21
CA SER A 30 4.65 -3.86 0.87
C SER A 30 5.18 -3.89 -0.57
N SER A 31 5.58 -5.06 -1.07
CA SER A 31 6.06 -5.22 -2.45
C SER A 31 4.96 -4.96 -3.49
N ASP A 32 3.72 -5.36 -3.20
CA ASP A 32 2.59 -5.03 -4.08
C ASP A 32 2.31 -3.52 -4.08
N LEU A 33 2.39 -2.87 -2.92
CA LEU A 33 2.26 -1.40 -2.81
C LEU A 33 3.34 -0.68 -3.61
N GLU A 34 4.60 -1.10 -3.51
CA GLU A 34 5.70 -0.51 -4.29
C GLU A 34 5.41 -0.57 -5.79
N LEU A 35 4.88 -1.69 -6.29
CA LEU A 35 4.50 -1.81 -7.70
C LEU A 35 3.36 -0.87 -8.10
N PHE A 36 2.43 -0.57 -7.18
CA PHE A 36 1.39 0.43 -7.40
C PHE A 36 1.97 1.83 -7.50
N PHE A 37 2.79 2.22 -6.52
CA PHE A 37 3.36 3.56 -6.45
C PHE A 37 4.37 3.84 -7.56
N GLN A 38 5.18 2.86 -7.98
CA GLN A 38 6.06 3.02 -9.15
C GLN A 38 5.29 3.43 -10.42
N LYS A 39 4.07 2.92 -10.59
CA LYS A 39 3.19 3.33 -11.71
C LYS A 39 2.59 4.71 -11.45
N ALA A 40 2.06 4.93 -10.26
CA ALA A 40 1.41 6.19 -9.84
C ALA A 40 2.31 7.42 -9.95
N THR A 41 3.60 7.25 -9.66
CA THR A 41 4.59 8.33 -9.75
C THR A 41 4.87 8.76 -11.19
N ARG A 42 4.59 7.89 -12.18
CA ARG A 42 4.81 8.16 -13.60
C ARG A 42 3.55 8.59 -14.33
N GLN A 43 2.39 8.16 -13.83
CA GLN A 43 1.08 8.44 -14.40
C GLN A 43 0.06 8.63 -13.29
N ASN A 44 -0.63 9.78 -13.31
CA ASN A 44 -1.64 10.12 -12.31
C ASN A 44 -2.93 9.27 -12.44
N ARG A 45 -3.10 8.58 -13.56
CA ARG A 45 -4.26 7.73 -13.84
C ARG A 45 -3.81 6.43 -14.46
N GLY A 46 -4.34 5.32 -13.96
CA GLY A 46 -4.25 4.02 -14.59
C GLY A 46 -5.62 3.38 -14.71
N ARG A 47 -5.69 2.19 -15.30
CA ARG A 47 -6.96 1.47 -15.45
C ARG A 47 -7.67 1.28 -14.12
N ASN A 48 -6.90 0.99 -13.07
CA ASN A 48 -7.42 0.60 -11.76
C ASN A 48 -7.11 1.56 -10.60
N PHE A 49 -6.68 2.78 -10.90
CA PHE A 49 -6.33 3.77 -9.88
C PHE A 49 -6.39 5.21 -10.42
N LEU A 50 -6.58 6.14 -9.50
CA LEU A 50 -6.33 7.57 -9.68
C LEU A 50 -5.38 8.03 -8.57
N SER A 51 -4.46 8.92 -8.88
CA SER A 51 -3.46 9.41 -7.93
C SER A 51 -3.09 10.86 -8.19
N VAL A 52 -2.79 11.57 -7.11
CA VAL A 52 -2.28 12.93 -7.12
C VAL A 52 -0.91 12.95 -6.46
N ASN A 53 -0.04 13.80 -6.98
CA ASN A 53 1.37 13.88 -6.61
C ASN A 53 1.72 15.31 -6.25
N ARG A 54 2.60 15.51 -5.25
CA ARG A 54 3.22 16.81 -4.97
C ARG A 54 4.66 16.65 -4.50
N GLN A 55 5.50 17.64 -4.78
CA GLN A 55 6.86 17.70 -4.24
C GLN A 55 6.81 18.21 -2.81
N VAL A 56 7.50 17.52 -1.91
CA VAL A 56 7.55 17.88 -0.48
C VAL A 56 8.98 17.81 0.04
N LYS A 57 9.23 18.55 1.12
CA LYS A 57 10.51 18.53 1.84
C LYS A 57 10.53 17.42 2.88
N GLN A 58 11.61 16.67 2.91
CA GLN A 58 11.97 15.71 3.95
C GLN A 58 13.09 16.32 4.80
N LEU A 59 12.82 16.54 6.08
CA LEU A 59 13.81 16.99 7.05
C LEU A 59 14.47 15.78 7.72
N LEU A 60 15.78 15.66 7.62
CA LEU A 60 16.56 14.61 8.28
C LEU A 60 16.99 15.07 9.69
N THR A 61 17.34 14.13 10.56
CA THR A 61 17.82 14.49 11.91
C THR A 61 19.15 15.24 11.89
N SER A 62 19.90 15.15 10.80
CA SER A 62 21.11 15.96 10.56
C SER A 62 20.80 17.43 10.30
N GLY A 63 19.52 17.82 10.18
CA GLY A 63 19.09 19.15 9.75
C GLY A 63 19.13 19.35 8.23
N SER A 64 19.61 18.37 7.47
CA SER A 64 19.62 18.41 6.01
C SER A 64 18.20 18.24 5.46
N VAL A 65 17.90 18.93 4.35
CA VAL A 65 16.61 18.86 3.67
C VAL A 65 16.78 18.17 2.32
N ARG A 66 15.93 17.17 2.06
CA ARG A 66 15.77 16.54 0.74
C ARG A 66 14.39 16.84 0.18
N THR A 67 14.24 16.71 -1.12
CA THR A 67 12.92 16.76 -1.78
C THR A 67 12.52 15.36 -2.22
N GLY A 68 11.24 15.04 -2.07
CA GLY A 68 10.67 13.79 -2.57
C GLY A 68 9.24 14.00 -3.02
N THR A 69 8.73 13.06 -3.81
CA THR A 69 7.33 13.03 -4.22
C THR A 69 6.49 12.41 -3.12
N GLU A 70 5.45 13.11 -2.71
CA GLU A 70 4.36 12.56 -1.91
C GLU A 70 3.18 12.25 -2.83
N THR A 71 2.64 11.05 -2.70
CA THR A 71 1.58 10.53 -3.57
C THR A 71 0.40 10.09 -2.71
N LEU A 72 -0.80 10.52 -3.10
CA LEU A 72 -2.06 9.97 -2.58
C LEU A 72 -2.80 9.29 -3.74
N MET A 73 -3.24 8.06 -3.52
CA MET A 73 -3.86 7.23 -4.55
C MET A 73 -5.17 6.64 -4.04
N LEU A 74 -6.20 6.72 -4.88
CA LEU A 74 -7.39 5.89 -4.82
C LEU A 74 -7.19 4.65 -5.70
N ALA A 75 -7.03 3.49 -5.06
CA ALA A 75 -6.80 2.22 -5.73
C ALA A 75 -8.08 1.37 -5.78
N GLY A 76 -8.14 0.44 -6.73
CA GLY A 76 -9.21 -0.56 -6.81
C GLY A 76 -10.51 -0.05 -7.45
N ILE A 77 -10.47 1.06 -8.19
CA ILE A 77 -11.59 1.58 -8.99
C ILE A 77 -11.49 1.11 -10.45
N GLU A 78 -12.59 0.97 -11.18
CA GLU A 78 -12.55 0.80 -12.65
C GLU A 78 -12.67 2.17 -13.33
N THR A 79 -11.53 2.78 -13.68
CA THR A 79 -11.52 4.15 -14.22
C THR A 79 -12.17 4.28 -15.60
N ALA A 80 -12.35 3.18 -16.34
CA ALA A 80 -13.07 3.19 -17.62
C ALA A 80 -14.60 3.26 -17.42
N ALA A 81 -15.10 2.93 -16.23
CA ALA A 81 -16.52 3.02 -15.88
C ALA A 81 -16.91 4.42 -15.37
N LEU A 82 -15.93 5.32 -15.15
CA LEU A 82 -16.16 6.67 -14.68
C LEU A 82 -16.23 7.65 -15.86
N ASN A 83 -17.18 8.57 -15.81
CA ASN A 83 -17.27 9.65 -16.77
C ASN A 83 -16.25 10.76 -16.45
N PRO A 84 -15.97 11.67 -17.40
CA PRO A 84 -14.98 12.74 -17.19
C PRO A 84 -15.24 13.64 -15.99
N GLN A 85 -16.52 13.93 -15.67
CA GLN A 85 -16.87 14.78 -14.54
C GLN A 85 -16.63 14.06 -13.20
N GLU A 86 -16.89 12.76 -13.12
CA GLU A 86 -16.58 11.94 -11.95
C GLU A 86 -15.06 11.90 -11.71
N ILE A 87 -14.27 11.75 -12.76
CA ILE A 87 -12.81 11.76 -12.66
C ILE A 87 -12.30 13.10 -12.17
N ASP A 88 -12.77 14.21 -12.74
CA ASP A 88 -12.40 15.57 -12.31
C ASP A 88 -12.78 15.83 -10.84
N ASN A 89 -13.97 15.38 -10.42
CA ASN A 89 -14.41 15.48 -9.03
C ASN A 89 -13.53 14.65 -8.09
N LEU A 90 -13.11 13.45 -8.49
CA LEU A 90 -12.20 12.61 -7.71
C LEU A 90 -10.81 13.23 -7.62
N ASP A 91 -10.27 13.74 -8.73
CA ASP A 91 -8.97 14.42 -8.74
C ASP A 91 -8.96 15.63 -7.80
N LYS A 92 -9.98 16.49 -7.87
CA LYS A 92 -10.14 17.63 -6.94
C LYS A 92 -10.23 17.17 -5.48
N THR A 93 -10.96 16.09 -5.23
CA THR A 93 -11.11 15.53 -3.89
C THR A 93 -9.77 15.01 -3.37
N LEU A 94 -9.04 14.26 -4.19
CA LEU A 94 -7.71 13.75 -3.86
C LEU A 94 -6.71 14.89 -3.61
N GLN A 95 -6.74 15.95 -4.43
CA GLN A 95 -5.91 17.14 -4.23
C GLN A 95 -6.21 17.81 -2.89
N LYS A 96 -7.48 17.92 -2.50
CA LYS A 96 -7.86 18.43 -1.18
C LYS A 96 -7.32 17.54 -0.06
N ARG A 97 -7.45 16.21 -0.20
CA ARG A 97 -6.95 15.24 0.77
C ARG A 97 -5.42 15.20 0.88
N LEU A 98 -4.66 15.70 -0.10
CA LEU A 98 -3.21 15.89 0.08
C LEU A 98 -2.89 16.90 1.19
N ILE A 99 -3.74 17.91 1.41
CA ILE A 99 -3.56 18.88 2.49
C ILE A 99 -3.80 18.17 3.84
N ASP A 100 -4.87 17.39 3.94
CA ASP A 100 -5.17 16.59 5.13
C ASP A 100 -4.07 15.56 5.40
N LEU A 101 -3.50 14.96 4.34
CA LEU A 101 -2.34 14.08 4.42
C LEU A 101 -1.13 14.81 5.00
N GLU A 102 -0.91 16.09 4.68
CA GLU A 102 0.17 16.88 5.27
C GLU A 102 0.08 16.92 6.78
N GLN A 103 -1.10 17.26 7.28
CA GLN A 103 -1.36 17.34 8.70
C GLN A 103 -1.16 15.96 9.34
N LEU A 104 -1.75 14.92 8.75
CA LEU A 104 -1.58 13.54 9.21
C LEU A 104 -0.10 13.17 9.38
N VAL A 105 0.71 13.40 8.35
CA VAL A 105 2.13 12.97 8.34
C VAL A 105 3.04 13.86 9.16
N THR A 106 2.70 15.13 9.38
CA THR A 106 3.58 16.05 10.11
C THR A 106 3.21 16.19 11.58
N THR A 107 1.93 16.05 11.94
CA THR A 107 1.46 16.33 13.31
C THR A 107 0.94 15.09 14.03
N GLU A 108 0.39 14.11 13.32
CA GLU A 108 -0.34 13.01 13.97
C GLU A 108 0.38 11.67 13.95
N ILE A 109 1.29 11.43 12.99
CA ILE A 109 2.11 10.22 12.98
C ILE A 109 3.34 10.47 13.85
N ASN A 110 3.53 9.65 14.89
CA ASN A 110 4.80 9.63 15.60
C ASN A 110 5.76 8.72 14.83
N TRP A 111 6.57 9.30 13.95
CA TRP A 111 7.46 8.50 13.09
C TRP A 111 8.46 7.63 13.86
N GLU A 112 8.88 8.04 15.05
CA GLU A 112 9.81 7.23 15.85
C GLU A 112 9.17 5.95 16.39
N LYS A 113 7.88 6.01 16.70
CA LYS A 113 7.12 4.88 17.20
C LYS A 113 6.49 4.07 16.07
N ASP A 114 5.80 4.75 15.17
CA ASP A 114 4.89 4.16 14.18
C ASP A 114 5.62 3.85 12.86
N GLY A 115 6.71 4.57 12.54
CA GLY A 115 7.45 4.45 11.28
C GLY A 115 8.48 3.31 11.22
N GLN A 116 8.49 2.41 12.22
CA GLN A 116 9.41 1.27 12.28
C GLN A 116 9.19 0.32 11.10
N ASN A 117 7.92 0.12 10.73
CA ASN A 117 7.56 -0.66 9.56
C ASN A 117 7.45 0.23 8.32
N THR A 118 7.66 -0.35 7.14
CA THR A 118 7.46 0.35 5.86
C THR A 118 6.01 0.80 5.67
N MET A 119 5.05 0.04 6.21
CA MET A 119 3.62 0.33 6.19
C MET A 119 3.16 0.84 7.55
N VAL A 120 2.48 1.99 7.55
CA VAL A 120 1.87 2.62 8.72
C VAL A 120 0.36 2.62 8.55
N ILE A 121 -0.34 1.89 9.42
CA ILE A 121 -1.80 1.75 9.36
C ILE A 121 -2.45 2.98 9.99
N ARG A 122 -3.35 3.64 9.26
CA ARG A 122 -4.05 4.86 9.69
C ARG A 122 -5.54 4.79 9.32
N LYS A 123 -6.41 5.01 10.31
CA LYS A 123 -7.87 4.98 10.13
C LYS A 123 -8.37 6.12 9.22
N GLU A 124 -7.63 7.21 9.19
CA GLU A 124 -7.97 8.45 8.50
C GLU A 124 -8.20 8.20 7.00
N LEU A 125 -7.40 7.33 6.39
CA LEU A 125 -7.57 6.95 4.98
C LEU A 125 -8.89 6.20 4.74
N THR A 126 -9.31 5.35 5.69
CA THR A 126 -10.61 4.67 5.64
C THR A 126 -11.76 5.68 5.77
N ASP A 127 -11.63 6.63 6.69
CA ASP A 127 -12.66 7.62 6.98
C ASP A 127 -12.82 8.60 5.81
N TRP A 128 -11.72 9.13 5.26
CA TRP A 128 -11.75 9.98 4.07
C TRP A 128 -12.40 9.28 2.87
N SER A 129 -12.08 8.00 2.66
CA SER A 129 -12.68 7.21 1.58
C SER A 129 -14.20 7.09 1.76
N ARG A 130 -14.68 6.93 3.01
CA ARG A 130 -16.12 6.81 3.33
C ARG A 130 -16.85 8.14 3.22
N GLU A 131 -16.29 9.21 3.78
CA GLU A 131 -16.85 10.57 3.77
C GLU A 131 -17.11 11.07 2.34
N ASN A 132 -16.22 10.71 1.41
CA ASN A 132 -16.30 11.12 0.01
C ASN A 132 -16.98 10.07 -0.89
N GLY A 133 -17.50 8.97 -0.33
CA GLY A 133 -18.17 7.92 -1.09
C GLY A 133 -17.27 7.15 -2.06
N MET A 134 -15.96 7.26 -1.93
CA MET A 134 -14.99 6.59 -2.80
C MET A 134 -15.06 5.06 -2.65
N ASP A 135 -15.41 4.56 -1.46
CA ASP A 135 -15.55 3.13 -1.17
C ASP A 135 -16.76 2.48 -1.86
N LYS A 136 -17.65 3.29 -2.44
CA LYS A 136 -18.86 2.85 -3.17
C LYS A 136 -18.67 2.85 -4.68
N LEU A 137 -17.54 3.33 -5.20
CA LEU A 137 -17.26 3.33 -6.63
C LEU A 137 -17.17 1.90 -7.17
N SER A 138 -17.37 1.77 -8.48
CA SER A 138 -17.23 0.49 -9.18
C SER A 138 -15.83 -0.09 -8.92
N ALA A 139 -15.81 -1.24 -8.25
CA ALA A 139 -14.57 -1.89 -7.88
C ALA A 139 -13.94 -2.57 -9.09
N PHE A 140 -12.67 -2.32 -9.32
CA PHE A 140 -11.84 -3.18 -10.16
C PHE A 140 -11.16 -4.22 -9.27
N ILE A 141 -11.38 -5.50 -9.54
CA ILE A 141 -10.73 -6.60 -8.83
C ILE A 141 -9.69 -7.22 -9.78
N PRO A 142 -8.40 -6.88 -9.67
CA PRO A 142 -7.39 -7.57 -10.45
C PRO A 142 -7.27 -9.02 -9.96
N ILE A 143 -7.13 -9.97 -10.89
CA ILE A 143 -6.93 -11.39 -10.56
C ILE A 143 -5.72 -11.61 -9.63
N SER A 144 -4.70 -10.73 -9.69
CA SER A 144 -3.53 -10.79 -8.80
C SER A 144 -3.85 -10.52 -7.33
N TRP A 145 -4.92 -9.78 -7.03
CA TRP A 145 -5.32 -9.44 -5.65
C TRP A 145 -5.98 -10.61 -4.92
N VAL A 146 -6.46 -11.59 -5.67
CA VAL A 146 -7.07 -12.81 -5.14
C VAL A 146 -6.00 -13.85 -4.76
N LYS A 147 -4.76 -13.72 -5.26
CA LYS A 147 -3.74 -14.78 -5.16
C LYS A 147 -2.72 -14.63 -4.03
N SER A 148 -2.72 -13.56 -3.23
CA SER A 148 -1.72 -13.42 -2.14
C SER A 148 -2.02 -14.29 -0.90
N ASN A 149 -3.19 -14.93 -0.81
CA ASN A 149 -3.59 -15.70 0.39
C ASN A 149 -3.44 -17.24 0.26
N LYS A 150 -2.65 -17.76 -0.69
CA LYS A 150 -2.45 -19.22 -0.84
C LYS A 150 -1.06 -19.76 -0.50
N TYR A 151 -0.16 -18.92 0.00
CA TYR A 151 1.15 -19.37 0.49
C TYR A 151 1.38 -19.01 1.96
N PHE A 152 0.36 -19.17 2.81
CA PHE A 152 0.62 -19.52 4.22
C PHE A 152 0.75 -21.05 4.27
N VAL A 153 1.88 -21.55 3.77
CA VAL A 153 2.25 -22.95 3.98
C VAL A 153 2.53 -23.08 5.47
N ARG A 154 1.68 -23.88 6.09
CA ARG A 154 1.71 -24.41 7.44
C ARG A 154 3.08 -25.04 7.73
N GLY A 155 4.06 -24.21 8.07
CA GLY A 155 5.41 -24.62 8.40
C GLY A 155 5.53 -24.95 9.87
N SER A 156 5.18 -26.18 10.26
CA SER A 156 5.84 -26.89 11.35
C SER A 156 5.16 -28.25 11.61
N MET A 157 6.00 -29.27 11.72
CA MET A 157 5.74 -30.60 12.31
C MET A 157 5.30 -31.73 11.36
N LEU A 158 6.20 -32.16 10.47
CA LEU A 158 6.35 -33.57 10.10
C LEU A 158 7.78 -33.80 9.56
N GLY A 159 8.76 -33.58 10.44
CA GLY A 159 10.09 -34.17 10.30
C GLY A 159 10.13 -35.37 11.23
N ILE A 160 10.08 -36.57 10.66
CA ILE A 160 10.59 -37.88 11.13
C ILE A 160 10.01 -38.94 10.18
N LEU A 161 10.84 -39.89 9.75
CA LEU A 161 10.57 -41.06 8.89
C LEU A 161 10.83 -40.92 7.38
N THR A 162 12.07 -40.59 6.99
CA THR A 162 12.67 -41.11 5.74
C THR A 162 14.16 -41.35 5.93
N GLY A 163 14.50 -42.32 6.79
CA GLY A 163 15.88 -42.68 7.10
C GLY A 163 16.05 -44.11 7.59
N ALA A 164 15.36 -45.08 6.99
CA ALA A 164 15.47 -46.48 7.40
C ALA A 164 15.24 -47.54 6.28
N ILE A 165 15.42 -47.21 4.99
CA ILE A 165 15.28 -48.22 3.90
C ILE A 165 16.45 -48.15 2.91
N ILE A 166 17.69 -47.95 3.40
CA ILE A 166 18.91 -48.25 2.62
C ILE A 166 19.95 -48.84 3.59
N LEU A 167 19.65 -49.99 4.19
CA LEU A 167 20.68 -50.83 4.83
C LEU A 167 20.24 -52.30 4.95
N TYR A 168 19.54 -52.84 3.94
CA TYR A 168 19.17 -54.27 3.88
C TYR A 168 19.50 -54.93 2.53
N LEU A 169 20.45 -54.36 1.79
CA LEU A 169 20.95 -54.89 0.52
C LEU A 169 22.45 -55.21 0.54
N TYR A 170 22.99 -55.51 1.73
CA TYR A 170 24.38 -55.97 1.94
C TYR A 170 24.46 -57.22 2.83
N LEU A 171 23.47 -58.10 2.71
CA LEU A 171 23.45 -59.40 3.38
C LEU A 171 22.98 -60.51 2.42
N ILE A 172 23.50 -60.48 1.20
CA ILE A 172 23.59 -61.64 0.29
C ILE A 172 24.94 -61.54 -0.41
N LEU A 173 25.98 -62.02 0.27
CA LEU A 173 27.20 -62.64 -0.28
C LEU A 173 28.01 -63.22 0.88
#